data_AF-A0A317JMB1-F1
#
_entry.id   AF-A0A317JMB1-F1
#
_cell.length_a   1.000
_cell.length_b   1.000
_cell.length_c   1.000
_cell.angle_alpha   90.00
_cell.angle_beta   90.00
_cell.angle_gamma   90.00
#
_symmetry.space_group_name_H-M   'P 1'
#
loop_
_entity.id
_entity.type
_entity.pdbx_description
1 polymer ?
#
loop_
_entity_poly.entity_id
_entity_poly.type
_entity_poly.pdbx_seq_one_letter_code
_entity_poly.pdbx_strand_id
1 'polypeptide(L)' 'MKKALKDKALTIRLPKEIRRDLENIAKEEKVPISDLIRESLDHFLAVKRFRQLRKKALPFAEAQGLLTDEDVFKVIS' A
#
# COMPACT_ATOMS: atom_id res chain seq x y z
N MET A 1 -8.53 -18.22 7.58
CA MET A 1 -7.29 -18.96 7.26
C MET A 1 -6.38 -18.07 6.42
N LYS A 2 -5.33 -17.47 7.00
CA LYS A 2 -4.30 -16.77 6.22
C LYS A 2 -3.58 -17.83 5.38
N LYS A 3 -3.72 -17.76 4.05
CA LYS A 3 -2.97 -18.61 3.11
C LYS A 3 -1.48 -18.41 3.39
N ALA A 4 -0.78 -19.46 3.81
CA ALA A 4 0.67 -19.42 3.96
C ALA A 4 1.27 -19.20 2.56
N LEU A 5 1.57 -17.94 2.23
CA LEU A 5 2.39 -17.63 1.07
C LEU A 5 3.79 -18.19 1.34
N LYS A 6 4.37 -18.85 0.34
CA LYS A 6 5.78 -19.25 0.37
C LYS A 6 6.63 -18.00 0.53
N ASP A 7 7.13 -17.77 1.74
CA ASP A 7 8.02 -16.67 2.03
C ASP A 7 9.39 -16.92 1.38
N LYS A 8 9.86 -15.95 0.58
CA LYS A 8 11.20 -15.95 0.00
C LYS A 8 11.98 -14.80 0.61
N ALA A 9 13.17 -15.08 1.12
CA ALA A 9 14.04 -14.04 1.69
C ALA A 9 14.45 -13.05 0.60
N LEU A 10 14.34 -11.76 0.92
CA LEU A 10 14.80 -10.66 0.08
C LEU A 10 15.88 -9.89 0.85
N THR A 11 17.13 -9.97 0.38
CA THR A 11 18.24 -9.21 0.96
C THR A 11 18.37 -7.86 0.25
N ILE A 12 18.17 -6.77 0.99
CA ILE A 12 18.30 -5.40 0.49
C ILE A 12 19.39 -4.66 1.25
N ARG A 13 20.05 -3.72 0.57
CA ARG A 13 20.95 -2.75 1.22
C ARG A 13 20.15 -1.49 1.52
N LEU A 14 20.22 -1.04 2.77
CA LEU A 14 19.57 0.20 3.22
C LEU A 14 20.64 1.16 3.76
N PRO A 15 20.46 2.48 3.58
CA PRO A 15 21.20 3.48 4.31
C PRO A 15 21.15 3.23 5.82
N LYS A 16 22.25 3.53 6.52
CA LYS A 16 22.38 3.28 7.96
C LYS A 16 21.33 4.03 8.78
N GLU A 17 20.96 5.23 8.33
CA GLU A 17 19.95 6.09 8.97
C GLU A 17 18.57 5.43 8.94
N ILE A 18 18.11 5.00 7.75
CA ILE A 18 16.83 4.31 7.60
C ILE A 18 16.74 3.05 8.47
N ARG A 19 17.84 2.29 8.55
CA ARG A 19 17.88 1.11 9.41
C ARG A 19 17.68 1.45 10.89
N ARG A 20 18.29 2.54 11.37
CA ARG A 20 18.14 3.00 12.76
C ARG A 20 16.72 3.45 13.04
N ASP A 21 16.09 4.15 12.11
CA ASP A 21 14.71 4.62 12.26
C ASP A 21 13.75 3.42 12.35
N LEU A 22 13.93 2.41 11.49
CA LEU A 22 13.16 1.16 11.54
C LEU A 22 13.37 0.40 12.86
N GLU A 23 14.61 0.36 13.37
CA GLU A 23 14.93 -0.27 14.66
C GLU A 23 14.25 0.45 15.83
N ASN A 24 14.20 1.79 15.82
CA ASN A 24 13.54 2.59 16.84
C ASN A 24 12.02 2.38 16.83
N ILE A 25 11.38 2.49 15.66
CA ILE A 25 9.93 2.29 15.51
C ILE A 25 9.55 0.88 15.92
N ALA A 26 10.27 -0.13 15.43
CA ALA A 26 10.02 -1.53 15.79
C ALA A 26 10.12 -1.78 17.31
N LYS A 27 11.05 -1.09 17.99
CA LYS A 27 11.20 -1.18 19.44
C LYS A 27 10.06 -0.50 20.20
N GLU A 28 9.63 0.68 19.75
CA GLU A 28 8.51 1.43 20.33
C GLU A 28 7.19 0.65 20.19
N GLU A 29 6.96 0.09 19.01
CA GLU A 29 5.74 -0.69 18.68
C GLU A 29 5.81 -2.14 19.17
N LYS A 30 6.98 -2.60 19.64
CA LYS A 30 7.26 -3.99 20.07
C LYS A 30 6.95 -5.03 18.98
N VAL A 31 7.25 -4.70 17.72
CA VAL A 31 7.06 -5.57 16.56
C VAL A 31 8.41 -5.93 15.92
N PRO A 32 8.53 -7.08 15.24
CA PRO A 32 9.72 -7.39 14.45
C PRO A 32 9.91 -6.39 13.29
N ILE A 33 11.15 -6.01 13.02
CA ILE A 33 11.50 -5.13 11.89
C ILE A 33 11.01 -5.72 10.55
N SER A 34 11.08 -7.04 10.39
CA SER A 34 10.57 -7.72 9.19
C SER A 34 9.08 -7.52 8.97
N ASP A 35 8.30 -7.44 10.05
CA ASP A 35 6.85 -7.29 9.99
C ASP A 35 6.50 -5.84 9.64
N LEU A 36 7.18 -4.88 10.28
CA LEU A 36 7.08 -3.46 9.95
C LEU A 36 7.40 -3.18 8.46
N ILE A 37 8.49 -3.77 7.95
CA ILE A 37 8.87 -3.64 6.54
C ILE A 37 7.82 -4.28 5.63
N ARG A 38 7.35 -5.49 5.97
CA ARG A 38 6.36 -6.21 5.16
C ARG A 38 5.05 -5.42 5.07
N GLU A 39 4.55 -4.92 6.19
CA GLU A 39 3.34 -4.09 6.22
C GLU A 39 3.51 -2.80 5.41
N SER A 40 4.66 -2.12 5.57
CA SER A 40 4.97 -0.91 4.80
C SER A 40 4.98 -1.17 3.29
N LEU A 41 5.55 -2.30 2.86
CA LEU A 41 5.57 -2.71 1.45
C LEU A 41 4.18 -3.05 0.94
N ASP A 42 3.36 -3.74 1.74
CA ASP A 42 1.98 -4.06 1.39
C ASP A 42 1.15 -2.78 1.17
N HIS A 43 1.25 -1.80 2.08
CA HIS A 43 0.60 -0.50 1.93
C HIS A 43 1.09 0.26 0.70
N PHE A 44 2.41 0.32 0.49
CA PHE A 44 2.99 0.97 -0.68
C PHE A 44 2.49 0.36 -2.00
N LEU A 45 2.49 -0.98 -2.09
CA LEU A 45 2.05 -1.70 -3.28
C LEU A 45 0.54 -1.55 -3.49
N ALA A 46 -0.27 -1.54 -2.43
CA ALA A 46 -1.71 -1.31 -2.52
C ALA A 46 -2.00 0.07 -3.14
N VAL A 47 -1.38 1.14 -2.62
CA VAL A 47 -1.53 2.50 -3.17
C VAL A 47 -1.05 2.57 -4.62
N LYS A 48 0.08 1.92 -4.94
CA LYS A 48 0.61 1.90 -6.31
C LYS A 48 -0.35 1.21 -7.28
N ARG A 49 -0.89 0.05 -6.90
CA ARG A 49 -1.87 -0.72 -7.69
C ARG A 49 -3.17 0.06 -7.86
N PHE A 50 -3.68 0.68 -6.79
CA PHE A 50 -4.87 1.53 -6.85
C PHE A 50 -4.69 2.68 -7.85
N ARG A 51 -3.57 3.41 -7.77
CA ARG A 51 -3.27 4.51 -8.70
C ARG A 51 -3.17 4.03 -10.16
N GLN A 52 -2.61 2.84 -10.38
CA GLN A 52 -2.56 2.24 -11.72
C GLN A 52 -3.95 1.89 -12.24
N LEU A 53 -4.80 1.31 -11.40
CA LEU A 53 -6.18 1.00 -11.76
C LEU A 53 -6.98 2.27 -12.05
N ARG A 54 -6.86 3.28 -11.18
CA ARG A 54 -7.51 4.59 -11.37
C ARG A 54 -7.13 5.20 -12.71
N LYS A 55 -5.85 5.21 -13.09
CA LYS A 55 -5.41 5.73 -14.41
C LYS A 55 -6.10 5.05 -15.59
N LYS A 56 -6.44 3.76 -15.47
CA LYS A 56 -7.14 3.02 -16.52
C LYS A 56 -8.64 3.29 -16.50
N ALA A 57 -9.24 3.42 -15.31
CA ALA A 57 -10.67 3.61 -15.14
C ALA A 57 -11.12 5.07 -15.37
N LEU A 58 -10.27 6.04 -15.02
CA LEU A 58 -10.60 7.46 -15.00
C LEU A 58 -11.17 7.99 -16.33
N PRO A 59 -10.61 7.69 -17.52
CA PRO A 59 -11.18 8.19 -18.77
C PRO A 59 -12.61 7.72 -19.02
N PHE A 60 -12.95 6.49 -18.60
CA PHE A 60 -14.30 5.95 -18.75
C PHE A 60 -15.28 6.53 -17.73
N ALA A 61 -14.79 6.84 -16.52
CA ALA A 61 -15.57 7.49 -15.48
C ALA A 61 -15.86 8.97 -15.84
N GLU A 62 -14.85 9.69 -16.33
CA GLU A 62 -14.98 11.07 -16.81
C GLU A 62 -15.98 11.18 -17.97
N ALA A 63 -15.95 10.24 -18.92
CA ALA A 63 -16.94 10.18 -20.01
C ALA A 63 -18.38 9.98 -19.52
N GLN A 64 -18.56 9.46 -18.30
CA GLN A 64 -19.85 9.27 -17.65
C GLN A 64 -20.17 10.38 -16.63
N GLY A 65 -19.33 11.42 -16.53
CA GLY A 65 -19.51 12.51 -15.56
C GLY A 65 -19.22 12.12 -14.11
N LEU A 66 -18.48 11.03 -13.88
CA LEU A 66 -18.15 10.52 -12.54
C LEU A 66 -16.72 10.93 -12.17
N LEU A 67 -16.56 12.07 -11.50
CA LEU A 67 -15.25 12.60 -11.11
C LEU A 67 -15.08 12.70 -9.59
N THR A 68 -16.14 13.09 -8.88
CA THR A 68 -16.15 13.18 -7.42
C THR A 68 -16.93 12.03 -6.77
N ASP A 69 -16.78 11.89 -5.46
CA ASP A 69 -17.59 10.97 -4.68
C ASP A 69 -19.08 11.34 -4.67
N GLU A 70 -19.42 12.63 -4.75
CA GLU A 70 -20.81 13.06 -4.90
C GLU A 70 -21.42 12.62 -6.24
N ASP A 71 -20.65 12.65 -7.33
CA ASP A 71 -21.13 12.17 -8.64
C ASP A 71 -21.45 10.67 -8.57
N VAL A 72 -20.58 9.89 -7.91
CA VAL A 72 -20.79 8.46 -7.69
C VAL A 72 -22.03 8.24 -6.82
N PHE A 73 -22.16 8.96 -5.71
CA PHE A 73 -23.27 8.81 -4.77
C PHE A 73 -24.63 9.03 -5.43
N LYS A 74 -24.75 10.06 -6.29
CA LYS A 74 -25.97 10.37 -7.06
C LYS A 74 -26.40 9.26 -8.02
N VAL A 75 -25.47 8.41 -8.46
CA VAL A 75 -25.77 7.32 -9.42
C VAL A 75 -26.17 6.03 -8.72
N ILE A 76 -25.75 5.81 -7.47
CA ILE A 76 -25.96 4.55 -6.74
C ILE A 76 -26.98 4.63 -5.60
N SER A 77 -27.43 5.83 -5.23
CA SER A 77 -28.43 6.08 -4.18
C SER A 77 -29.74 6.59 -4.79
#